data_AF-A0A7Y5RME9-F1
#
_entry.id   AF-A0A7Y5RME9-F1
#
_cell.length_a   1.000
_cell.length_b   1.000
_cell.length_c   1.000
_cell.angle_alpha   90.00
_cell.angle_beta   90.00
_cell.angle_gamma   90.00
#
_symmetry.space_group_name_H-M   'P 1'
#
loop_
_entity.id
_entity.type
_entity.pdbx_description
1 polymer ?
#
loop_
_entity_poly.entity_id
_entity_poly.type
_entity_poly.pdbx_seq_one_letter_code
_entity_poly.pdbx_strand_id
1 'polypeptide(L)'
;DAAGPEILTFAEYVRLVARACSVRRAFVSVPDWAALGALHFAGMFLRDVILTREELLGLKQELLVSKSPPLGKESVSDWLLAHGADFGRRYVNDLDRHFRGGKAKAI
;
A
#
# COMPACT_ATOMS: atom_id res chain seq x y z
N ASP A 1 -18.91 -6.61 0.15
CA ASP A 1 -17.66 -6.44 -0.59
C ASP A 1 -17.83 -5.31 -1.59
N ALA A 2 -16.78 -4.54 -1.88
CA ALA A 2 -16.77 -3.43 -2.85
C ALA A 2 -15.69 -3.62 -3.94
N ALA A 3 -15.17 -4.84 -4.11
CA ALA A 3 -14.17 -5.15 -5.14
C ALA A 3 -14.60 -4.73 -6.54
N GLY A 4 -13.66 -4.16 -7.29
CA GLY A 4 -13.80 -3.81 -8.69
C GLY A 4 -13.62 -5.03 -9.63
N PRO A 5 -13.71 -4.83 -10.95
CA PRO A 5 -13.71 -5.91 -11.92
C PRO A 5 -12.35 -6.58 -12.12
N GLU A 6 -11.27 -5.97 -11.66
CA GLU A 6 -9.90 -6.45 -11.87
C GLU A 6 -9.40 -7.25 -10.66
N ILE A 7 -8.78 -8.40 -10.93
CA ILE A 7 -8.03 -9.17 -9.94
C ILE A 7 -6.56 -9.15 -10.36
N LEU A 8 -5.71 -8.63 -9.48
CA LEU A 8 -4.27 -8.47 -9.72
C LEU A 8 -3.49 -9.18 -8.63
N THR A 9 -2.37 -9.82 -9.01
CA THR A 9 -1.36 -10.19 -8.03
C THR A 9 -0.72 -8.94 -7.43
N PHE A 10 -0.15 -9.06 -6.22
CA PHE A 10 0.57 -7.96 -5.59
C PHE A 10 1.69 -7.42 -6.50
N ALA A 11 2.42 -8.31 -7.19
CA ALA A 11 3.52 -7.92 -8.06
C ALA A 11 3.05 -7.20 -9.35
N GLU A 12 1.89 -7.56 -9.90
CA GLU A 12 1.28 -6.83 -11.01
C GLU A 12 0.83 -5.43 -10.56
N TYR A 13 0.17 -5.35 -9.40
CA TYR A 13 -0.30 -4.08 -8.85
C TYR A 13 0.85 -3.10 -8.60
N VAL A 14 1.94 -3.53 -7.96
CA VAL A 14 3.07 -2.63 -7.68
C VAL A 14 3.80 -2.21 -8.98
N ARG A 15 3.90 -3.09 -9.98
CA ARG A 15 4.44 -2.72 -11.31
C ARG A 15 3.55 -1.72 -12.03
N LEU A 16 2.23 -1.86 -11.93
CA LEU A 16 1.26 -0.92 -12.47
C LEU A 16 1.38 0.45 -11.81
N VAL A 17 1.55 0.51 -10.48
CA VAL A 17 1.84 1.77 -9.77
C VAL A 17 3.14 2.41 -10.27
N ALA A 18 4.21 1.63 -10.44
CA ALA A 18 5.48 2.16 -10.95
C ALA A 18 5.35 2.71 -12.38
N ARG A 19 4.60 2.02 -13.25
CA ARG A 19 4.28 2.47 -14.60
C ARG A 19 3.47 3.78 -14.57
N ALA A 20 2.43 3.84 -13.75
CA ALA A 20 1.60 5.02 -13.56
C ALA A 20 2.42 6.23 -13.07
N CYS A 21 3.36 6.00 -12.15
CA CYS A 21 4.28 7.03 -11.66
C CYS A 21 5.43 7.36 -12.63
N SER A 22 5.51 6.69 -13.79
CA SER A 22 6.61 6.82 -14.75
C SER A 22 8.01 6.59 -14.16
N VAL A 23 8.14 5.66 -13.21
CA VAL A 23 9.42 5.32 -12.56
C VAL A 23 9.93 3.94 -12.96
N ARG A 24 11.25 3.81 -13.11
CA ARG A 24 11.93 2.53 -13.33
C ARG A 24 12.50 2.04 -12.00
N ARG A 25 12.01 0.89 -11.52
CA ARG A 25 12.41 0.27 -10.24
C ARG A 25 12.65 -1.23 -10.43
N ALA A 26 13.64 -1.76 -9.71
CA ALA A 26 13.82 -3.20 -9.60
C ALA A 26 12.85 -3.76 -8.55
N PHE A 27 12.19 -4.87 -8.88
CA PHE A 27 11.34 -5.63 -7.95
C PHE A 27 12.01 -6.96 -7.68
N VAL A 28 12.49 -7.14 -6.45
CA VAL A 28 13.14 -8.37 -6.01
C VAL A 28 12.28 -9.04 -4.93
N SER A 29 12.19 -10.36 -4.98
CA SER A 29 11.55 -11.13 -3.92
C SER A 29 12.54 -11.33 -2.78
N VAL A 30 12.06 -11.14 -1.55
CA VAL A 30 12.85 -11.26 -0.33
C VAL A 30 12.05 -12.06 0.71
N PRO A 31 12.72 -12.75 1.64
CA PRO A 31 12.02 -13.39 2.75
C PRO A 31 11.39 -12.35 3.70
N ASP A 32 10.32 -12.73 4.38
CA ASP A 32 9.51 -11.82 5.21
C ASP A 32 10.33 -11.06 6.26
N TRP A 33 11.30 -11.72 6.90
CA TRP A 33 12.14 -11.08 7.91
C TRP A 33 13.01 -9.96 7.34
N ALA A 34 13.45 -10.08 6.08
CA ALA A 34 14.26 -9.06 5.41
C ALA A 34 13.39 -7.85 5.04
N ALA A 35 12.17 -8.09 4.52
CA ALA A 35 11.20 -7.04 4.26
C ALA A 35 10.83 -6.27 5.52
N LEU A 36 10.46 -6.98 6.60
CA LEU A 36 10.10 -6.37 7.88
C LEU A 36 11.27 -5.62 8.50
N GLY A 37 12.50 -6.16 8.43
CA GLY A 37 13.70 -5.48 8.91
C GLY A 37 13.98 -4.17 8.16
N ALA A 38 13.88 -4.18 6.83
CA ALA A 38 14.05 -2.99 6.00
C ALA A 38 12.98 -1.92 6.29
N LEU A 39 11.72 -2.32 6.43
CA LEU A 39 10.61 -1.42 6.75
C LEU A 39 10.70 -0.87 8.18
N HIS A 40 11.15 -1.67 9.13
CA HIS A 40 11.43 -1.20 10.49
C HIS A 40 12.54 -0.13 10.50
N PHE A 41 13.62 -0.38 9.77
CA PHE A 41 14.70 0.60 9.62
C PHE A 41 14.18 1.91 9.01
N ALA A 42 13.45 1.84 7.90
CA ALA A 42 12.81 3.01 7.31
C ALA A 42 11.85 3.73 8.29
N GLY A 43 11.08 2.97 9.06
CA GLY A 43 10.17 3.50 10.09
C GLY A 43 10.89 4.29 11.18
N MET A 44 12.13 3.94 11.55
CA MET A 44 12.92 4.74 12.48
C MET A 44 13.27 6.13 11.93
N PHE A 45 13.64 6.25 10.65
CA PHE A 45 13.93 7.54 10.02
C PHE A 45 12.66 8.38 9.81
N LEU A 46 11.57 7.73 9.42
CA LEU A 46 10.28 8.37 9.17
C LEU A 46 9.48 8.60 10.46
N ARG A 47 9.93 8.05 11.60
CA ARG A 47 9.23 8.01 12.88
C ARG A 47 7.80 7.49 12.70
N ASP A 48 7.65 6.40 11.98
CA ASP A 48 6.38 5.81 11.54
C ASP A 48 6.33 4.29 11.70
N VAL A 49 5.13 3.73 11.62
CA VAL A 49 4.87 2.29 11.49
C VAL A 49 4.43 2.03 10.05
N ILE A 50 5.36 1.57 9.20
CA ILE A 50 5.10 1.42 7.76
C ILE A 50 4.31 0.13 7.44
N LEU A 51 4.71 -0.98 8.06
CA LEU A 51 4.06 -2.27 7.89
C LEU A 51 4.35 -3.17 9.09
N THR A 52 3.31 -3.78 9.64
CA THR A 52 3.41 -4.76 10.71
C THR A 52 3.59 -6.18 10.17
N ARG A 53 4.01 -7.10 11.04
CA ARG A 53 4.13 -8.53 10.68
C ARG A 53 2.76 -9.10 10.34
N GLU A 54 1.74 -8.72 11.09
CA GLU A 54 0.37 -9.18 10.97
C GLU A 54 -0.23 -8.75 9.62
N GLU A 55 -0.02 -7.49 9.22
CA GLU A 55 -0.44 -6.99 7.91
C GLU A 55 0.28 -7.69 6.75
N LEU A 56 1.59 -7.94 6.88
CA LEU A 56 2.33 -8.70 5.87
C LEU A 56 1.77 -10.13 5.70
N LEU A 57 1.49 -10.81 6.82
CA LEU A 57 0.90 -12.15 6.79
C LEU A 57 -0.51 -12.15 6.22
N GLY A 58 -1.35 -11.16 6.60
CA GLY A 58 -2.69 -11.01 6.05
C GLY A 58 -2.69 -10.74 4.55
N LEU A 59 -1.76 -9.92 4.07
CA LEU A 59 -1.58 -9.66 2.64
C LEU A 59 -1.20 -10.94 1.87
N LYS A 60 -0.27 -11.73 2.42
CA LYS A 60 0.18 -13.00 1.82
C LYS A 60 -0.91 -14.08 1.81
N GLN A 61 -1.90 -13.98 2.67
CA GLN A 61 -3.06 -14.88 2.71
C GLN A 61 -4.14 -14.50 1.68
N GLU A 62 -3.88 -13.51 0.82
CA GLU A 62 -4.79 -13.06 -0.24
C GLU A 62 -6.15 -12.60 0.31
N LEU A 63 -6.18 -12.09 1.55
CA LEU A 63 -7.42 -11.66 2.23
C LEU A 63 -8.12 -10.48 1.55
N LEU A 64 -7.45 -9.82 0.60
CA LEU A 64 -8.00 -8.73 -0.21
C LEU A 64 -8.71 -9.22 -1.48
N VAL A 65 -8.70 -10.51 -1.78
CA VAL A 65 -9.34 -11.09 -2.96
C VAL A 65 -10.80 -11.45 -2.64
N SER A 66 -11.73 -10.77 -3.31
CA SER A 66 -13.16 -11.12 -3.27
C SER A 66 -13.41 -12.46 -3.98
N LYS A 67 -14.25 -13.30 -3.36
CA LYS A 67 -14.78 -14.53 -3.99
C LYS A 67 -16.14 -14.32 -4.65
N SER A 68 -16.75 -13.15 -4.46
CA SER A 68 -18.04 -12.79 -5.04
C SER A 68 -17.83 -12.01 -6.34
N PRO A 69 -18.85 -11.98 -7.24
CA PRO A 69 -18.82 -11.11 -8.42
C PRO A 69 -18.53 -9.66 -8.03
N PRO A 70 -17.80 -8.90 -8.86
CA PRO A 70 -17.43 -7.53 -8.57
C PRO A 70 -18.68 -6.66 -8.46
N LEU A 71 -18.75 -5.88 -7.37
CA LEU A 71 -19.82 -4.89 -7.15
C LEU A 71 -19.38 -3.48 -7.54
N GLY A 72 -18.06 -3.23 -7.50
CA GLY A 72 -17.45 -2.02 -8.04
C GLY A 72 -17.37 -2.07 -9.57
N LYS A 73 -17.52 -0.91 -10.20
CA LYS A 73 -17.42 -0.75 -11.66
C LYS A 73 -16.13 -0.09 -12.11
N GLU A 74 -15.42 0.55 -11.18
CA GLU A 74 -14.22 1.31 -11.47
C GLU A 74 -13.01 0.40 -11.70
N SER A 75 -12.25 0.72 -12.74
CA SER A 75 -10.99 0.07 -13.09
C SER A 75 -9.85 0.72 -12.31
N VAL A 76 -9.15 -0.06 -11.47
CA VAL A 76 -8.00 0.45 -10.72
C VAL A 76 -6.82 0.74 -11.67
N SER A 77 -6.68 -0.02 -12.75
CA SER A 77 -5.64 0.20 -13.75
C SER A 77 -5.82 1.51 -14.49
N ASP A 78 -7.02 1.78 -15.00
CA ASP A 78 -7.29 3.02 -15.73
C ASP A 78 -7.17 4.23 -14.81
N TRP A 79 -7.70 4.11 -13.59
CA TRP A 79 -7.61 5.17 -12.61
C TRP A 79 -6.17 5.48 -12.22
N LEU A 80 -5.33 4.46 -11.98
CA LEU A 80 -3.90 4.66 -11.68
C LEU A 80 -3.17 5.32 -12.84
N LEU A 81 -3.37 4.87 -14.08
CA LEU A 81 -2.71 5.45 -15.25
C LEU A 81 -3.11 6.91 -15.49
N ALA A 82 -4.35 7.28 -15.17
CA ALA A 82 -4.84 8.65 -15.29
C ALA A 82 -4.27 9.60 -14.20
N HIS A 83 -3.99 9.10 -12.99
CA HIS A 83 -3.64 9.95 -11.83
C HIS A 83 -2.21 9.74 -11.29
N GLY A 84 -1.45 8.80 -11.87
CA GLY A 84 -0.14 8.38 -11.35
C GLY A 84 0.91 9.49 -11.26
N ALA A 85 0.76 10.59 -12.00
CA ALA A 85 1.65 11.75 -11.91
C ALA A 85 1.62 12.43 -10.53
N ASP A 86 0.52 12.31 -9.79
CA ASP A 86 0.32 12.92 -8.48
C ASP A 86 0.82 12.03 -7.33
N PHE A 87 1.23 10.81 -7.63
CA PHE A 87 1.56 9.79 -6.64
C PHE A 87 3.01 9.95 -6.15
N GLY A 88 3.25 9.57 -4.89
CA GLY A 88 4.60 9.57 -4.31
C GLY A 88 5.27 10.94 -4.18
N ARG A 89 4.53 12.04 -4.38
CA ARG A 89 5.08 13.42 -4.30
C ARG A 89 5.36 13.85 -2.86
N ARG A 90 4.63 13.30 -1.90
CA ARG A 90 4.84 13.51 -0.46
C ARG A 90 4.58 12.21 0.29
N TYR A 91 5.42 11.92 1.28
CA TYR A 91 5.16 10.85 2.22
C TYR A 91 4.08 11.29 3.20
N VAL A 92 3.13 10.41 3.48
CA VAL A 92 2.07 10.63 4.49
C VAL A 92 2.35 9.68 5.64
N ASN A 93 2.71 10.23 6.80
CA ASN A 93 3.03 9.45 7.99
C ASN A 93 1.73 8.95 8.65
N ASP A 94 1.65 7.64 8.92
CA ASP A 94 0.43 7.02 9.45
C ASP A 94 0.16 7.42 10.90
N LEU A 95 1.21 7.49 11.73
CA LEU A 95 1.09 7.97 13.11
C LEU A 95 0.65 9.42 13.20
N ASP A 96 1.13 10.29 12.32
CA ASP A 96 0.73 11.70 12.28
C ASP A 96 -0.72 11.85 11.83
N ARG A 97 -1.13 11.06 10.83
CA ARG A 97 -2.48 11.08 10.27
C ARG A 97 -3.55 10.65 11.29
N HIS A 98 -3.27 9.62 12.09
CA HIS A 98 -4.31 9.00 12.92
C HIS A 98 -4.14 9.20 14.43
N PHE A 99 -2.92 9.44 14.93
CA PHE A 99 -2.65 9.41 16.37
C PHE A 99 -2.06 10.70 16.93
N ARG A 100 -1.11 11.35 16.24
CA ARG A 100 -0.41 12.54 16.76
C ARG A 100 -1.11 13.86 16.42
N GLY A 101 -2.09 13.86 15.52
CA GLY A 101 -2.92 15.03 15.20
C GLY A 101 -3.82 15.53 16.34
N GLY A 102 -3.84 14.84 17.49
CA GLY A 102 -4.60 15.24 18.66
C GLY A 102 -3.87 16.25 19.55
N LYS A 103 -4.30 17.52 19.50
CA LYS A 103 -4.44 18.24 20.77
C LYS A 103 -5.30 17.37 21.68
N ALA A 104 -4.81 17.11 22.89
CA ALA A 104 -5.57 16.46 23.95
C ALA A 104 -6.98 17.08 24.03
N LYS A 105 -8.01 16.25 23.89
CA LYS A 105 -9.33 16.61 24.41
C LYS A 105 -9.17 16.51 25.93
N ALA A 106 -8.87 17.65 26.55
CA ALA A 106 -8.86 17.78 28.01
C ALA A 106 -10.22 17.29 28.54
N ILE A 107 -10.16 16.35 29.47
CA ILE A 107 -11.28 15.97 30.32
C ILE A 107 -11.38 17.03 31.43
#